data_AF-A0A7X3KYG0-F1
#
_entry.id   AF-A0A7X3KYG0-F1
#
_cell.length_a   1.000
_cell.length_b   1.000
_cell.length_c   1.000
_cell.angle_alpha   90.00
_cell.angle_beta   90.00
_cell.angle_gamma   90.00
#
_symmetry.space_group_name_H-M   'P 1'
#
loop_
_entity.id
_entity.type
_entity.pdbx_description
1 polymer ?
#
loop_
_entity_poly.entity_id
_entity_poly.type
_entity_poly.pdbx_seq_one_letter_code
_entity_poly.pdbx_strand_id
1 'polypeptide(L)'
;FIPGRALHGAMPQDKIDVKLFDHPRVEGSSEGEVVEVKVPNNRFAGTVCLSDDGRLAVEPDGCRDVKFLLAKQGSEGVHLGDKVGILITHRGSRHSEHRAAVVEKFGS
;
A
#
# COMPACT_ATOMS: atom_id res chain seq x y z
N PHE A 1 -4.62 -2.46 -18.55
CA PHE A 1 -3.36 -2.64 -17.79
C PHE A 1 -2.91 -1.28 -17.26
N ILE A 2 -2.46 -1.19 -16.01
CA ILE A 2 -1.91 0.05 -15.45
C ILE A 2 -0.45 -0.23 -15.11
N PRO A 3 0.52 0.44 -15.76
CA PRO A 3 1.93 0.30 -15.40
C PRO A 3 2.16 0.72 -13.95
N GLY A 4 3.10 0.08 -13.24
CA GLY A 4 3.34 0.36 -11.81
C GLY A 4 3.58 1.86 -11.50
N ARG A 5 4.29 2.57 -12.38
CA ARG A 5 4.53 4.02 -12.26
C ARG A 5 3.28 4.91 -12.37
N ALA A 6 2.20 4.37 -12.95
CA ALA A 6 0.95 5.06 -13.22
C ALA A 6 -0.16 4.69 -12.21
N LEU A 7 0.19 3.92 -11.17
CA LEU A 7 -0.71 3.58 -10.07
C LEU A 7 -0.91 4.74 -9.08
N HIS A 8 0.04 5.70 -9.02
CA HIS A 8 -0.04 6.89 -8.16
C HIS A 8 -0.42 6.57 -6.70
N GLY A 9 0.13 5.49 -6.16
CA GLY A 9 -0.11 5.04 -4.78
C GLY A 9 -1.41 4.27 -4.56
N ALA A 10 -2.21 4.00 -5.60
CA ALA A 10 -3.39 3.14 -5.49
C ALA A 10 -3.02 1.75 -4.95
N MET A 11 -3.85 1.23 -4.05
CA MET A 11 -3.66 -0.04 -3.37
C MET A 11 -4.64 -1.10 -3.88
N PRO A 12 -4.33 -2.40 -3.71
CA PRO A 12 -5.26 -3.46 -4.04
C PRO A 12 -6.64 -3.25 -3.39
N GLN A 13 -7.68 -3.53 -4.18
CA GLN A 13 -9.10 -3.36 -3.83
C GLN A 13 -9.60 -1.91 -3.72
N ASP A 14 -8.78 -0.91 -4.06
CA ASP A 14 -9.28 0.44 -4.32
C ASP A 14 -10.27 0.42 -5.50
N LYS A 15 -11.34 1.21 -5.42
CA LYS A 15 -12.14 1.58 -6.60
C LYS A 15 -11.58 2.87 -7.16
N ILE A 16 -11.15 2.82 -8.43
CA ILE A 16 -10.38 3.89 -9.07
C ILE A 16 -11.02 4.31 -10.39
N ASP A 17 -10.85 5.59 -10.73
CA ASP A 17 -11.05 6.09 -12.08
C ASP A 17 -9.73 6.03 -12.84
N VAL A 18 -9.78 5.53 -14.09
CA VAL A 18 -8.62 5.32 -14.94
C VAL A 18 -8.78 6.13 -16.21
N LYS A 19 -7.74 6.86 -16.59
CA LYS A 19 -7.62 7.48 -17.91
C LYS A 19 -6.77 6.60 -18.80
N LEU A 20 -7.30 6.20 -19.96
CA LEU A 20 -6.54 5.45 -20.96
C LEU A 20 -5.48 6.35 -21.61
N PHE A 21 -4.33 5.77 -21.95
CA PHE A 21 -3.31 6.47 -22.72
C PHE A 21 -3.74 6.63 -24.16
N ASP A 22 -3.53 7.83 -24.71
CA ASP A 22 -3.80 8.11 -26.12
C ASP A 22 -2.87 7.29 -27.05
N HIS A 23 -1.67 6.99 -26.58
CA HIS A 23 -0.66 6.20 -27.28
C HIS A 23 -0.12 5.12 -26.32
N PRO A 24 -0.74 3.93 -26.27
CA PRO A 24 -0.26 2.85 -25.40
C PRO A 24 1.12 2.35 -25.87
N ARG A 25 1.92 1.82 -24.95
CA ARG A 25 3.26 1.30 -25.29
C ARG A 25 3.16 0.08 -26.22
N VAL A 26 2.13 -0.74 -26.01
CA VAL A 26 1.79 -1.87 -26.87
C VAL A 26 0.56 -1.51 -27.69
N GLU A 27 0.70 -1.52 -29.01
CA GLU A 27 -0.40 -1.19 -29.92
C GLU A 27 -1.59 -2.13 -29.73
N GLY A 28 -2.80 -1.56 -29.65
CA GLY A 28 -4.03 -2.31 -29.36
C GLY A 28 -4.25 -2.64 -27.87
N SER A 29 -3.35 -2.25 -26.97
CA SER A 29 -3.54 -2.46 -25.53
C SER A 29 -4.39 -1.35 -24.89
N SER A 30 -5.20 -1.72 -23.89
CA SER A 30 -5.88 -0.75 -23.03
C SER A 30 -5.00 -0.41 -21.83
N GLU A 31 -3.95 0.38 -22.07
CA GLU A 31 -3.09 0.96 -21.04
C GLU A 31 -3.65 2.28 -20.49
N GLY A 32 -3.39 2.59 -19.22
CA GLY A 32 -3.83 3.84 -18.63
C GLY A 32 -3.16 4.15 -17.29
N GLU A 33 -3.62 5.23 -16.67
CA GLU A 33 -3.18 5.72 -15.36
C GLU A 33 -4.34 5.98 -14.41
N VAL A 34 -4.06 5.84 -13.12
CA VAL A 34 -5.02 6.20 -12.06
C VAL A 34 -5.19 7.70 -12.01
N VAL A 35 -6.42 8.19 -12.11
CA VAL A 35 -6.70 9.63 -11.95
C VAL A 35 -7.21 9.91 -10.54
N GLU A 36 -8.02 9.02 -9.99
CA GLU A 36 -8.66 9.23 -8.69
C GLU A 36 -8.96 7.90 -8.00
N VAL A 37 -8.85 7.86 -6.66
CA VAL A 37 -9.36 6.78 -5.82
C VAL A 37 -10.73 7.18 -5.29
N LYS A 38 -11.80 6.58 -5.81
CA LYS A 38 -13.19 6.85 -5.40
C LYS A 38 -13.56 6.20 -4.08
N VAL A 39 -13.11 4.96 -3.88
CA VAL A 39 -13.35 4.21 -2.64
C VAL A 39 -12.03 3.59 -2.20
N PRO A 40 -11.37 4.13 -1.16
CA PRO A 40 -10.09 3.62 -0.70
C PRO A 40 -10.28 2.36 0.15
N ASN A 41 -9.49 1.33 -0.12
CA ASN A 41 -9.23 0.24 0.81
C ASN A 41 -8.02 0.61 1.68
N ASN A 42 -8.23 0.80 2.98
CA ASN A 42 -7.17 1.21 3.90
C ASN A 42 -6.77 0.13 4.91
N ARG A 43 -7.38 -1.06 4.86
CA ARG A 43 -7.15 -2.11 5.84
C ARG A 43 -6.38 -3.26 5.22
N PHE A 44 -5.30 -3.65 5.87
CA PHE A 44 -4.45 -4.74 5.42
C PHE A 44 -4.02 -5.59 6.61
N ALA A 45 -3.95 -6.90 6.41
CA ALA A 45 -3.21 -7.78 7.31
C ALA A 45 -1.79 -7.97 6.78
N GLY A 46 -0.83 -8.12 7.68
CA GLY A 46 0.56 -8.29 7.29
C GLY A 46 1.46 -8.70 8.46
N THR A 47 2.76 -8.72 8.16
CA THR A 47 3.80 -9.04 9.13
C THR A 47 4.64 -7.80 9.42
N VAL A 48 4.94 -7.56 10.69
CA VAL A 48 5.88 -6.50 11.09
C VAL A 48 7.30 -6.85 10.63
N CYS A 49 7.94 -5.93 9.92
CA CYS A 49 9.28 -6.09 9.37
C CYS A 49 10.06 -4.78 9.44
N LEU A 50 11.28 -4.78 8.90
CA LEU A 50 12.07 -3.56 8.70
C LEU A 50 11.96 -3.09 7.24
N SER A 51 11.78 -1.78 7.07
CA SER A 51 12.07 -1.11 5.81
C SER A 51 13.56 -1.15 5.51
N ASP A 52 13.92 -0.78 4.28
CA ASP A 52 15.31 -0.82 3.82
C ASP A 52 16.21 0.18 4.56
N ASP A 53 15.62 1.20 5.18
CA ASP A 53 16.29 2.17 6.05
C ASP A 53 16.16 1.86 7.55
N GLY A 54 15.75 0.64 7.90
CA GLY A 54 15.74 0.14 9.28
C GLY A 54 14.58 0.65 10.15
N ARG A 55 13.54 1.24 9.57
CA ARG A 55 12.33 1.65 10.30
C ARG A 55 11.33 0.51 10.38
N LEU A 56 10.52 0.51 11.44
CA LEU A 56 9.42 -0.44 11.55
C LEU A 56 8.39 -0.22 10.44
N ALA A 57 8.06 -1.31 9.77
CA ALA A 57 7.08 -1.35 8.71
C ALA A 57 6.20 -2.59 8.83
N VAL A 58 5.16 -2.65 8.02
CA VAL A 58 4.36 -3.85 7.82
C VAL A 58 4.37 -4.21 6.34
N GLU A 59 4.75 -5.44 6.06
CA GLU A 59 4.62 -6.05 4.74
C GLU A 59 3.24 -6.77 4.67
N PRO A 60 2.32 -6.32 3.81
CA PRO A 60 0.97 -6.85 3.74
C PRO A 60 0.96 -8.21 3.02
N ASP A 61 0.14 -9.14 3.51
CA ASP A 61 0.13 -10.53 3.02
C ASP A 61 -0.23 -10.64 1.52
N GLY A 62 -1.08 -9.75 1.03
CA GLY A 62 -1.54 -9.69 -0.36
C GLY A 62 -0.74 -8.77 -1.29
N CYS A 63 0.30 -8.07 -0.79
CA CYS A 63 1.07 -7.10 -1.59
C CYS A 63 2.51 -6.98 -1.07
N ARG A 64 3.27 -8.09 -1.14
CA ARG A 64 4.58 -8.23 -0.47
C ARG A 64 5.66 -7.23 -0.92
N ASP A 65 5.53 -6.64 -2.11
CA ASP A 65 6.51 -5.66 -2.61
C ASP A 65 6.30 -4.24 -2.02
N VAL A 66 5.30 -4.03 -1.16
CA VAL A 66 5.01 -2.74 -0.53
C VAL A 66 5.23 -2.83 0.98
N LYS A 67 6.04 -1.91 1.52
CA LYS A 67 6.25 -1.80 2.97
C LYS A 67 5.55 -0.55 3.50
N PHE A 68 4.55 -0.75 4.36
CA PHE A 68 3.87 0.35 5.04
C PHE A 68 4.65 0.79 6.25
N LEU A 69 5.24 1.98 6.20
CA LEU A 69 5.97 2.54 7.34
C LEU A 69 5.00 2.82 8.49
N LEU A 70 5.31 2.27 9.68
CA LEU A 70 4.52 2.49 10.87
C LEU A 70 4.78 3.90 11.41
N ALA A 71 3.69 4.65 11.66
CA ALA A 71 3.78 5.90 12.38
C ALA A 71 4.20 5.65 13.84
N LYS A 72 5.01 6.54 14.42
CA LYS A 72 5.49 6.39 15.82
C LYS A 72 4.36 6.15 16.83
N GLN A 73 3.20 6.79 16.64
CA GLN A 73 2.03 6.66 17.52
C GLN A 73 1.20 5.38 17.27
N GLY A 74 1.60 4.51 16.33
CA GLY A 74 0.87 3.32 15.93
C GLY A 74 1.69 2.04 15.93
N SER A 75 2.86 2.03 16.60
CA SER A 75 3.79 0.90 16.67
C SER A 75 4.01 0.39 18.10
N GLU A 76 3.13 0.70 19.04
CA GLU A 76 3.35 0.35 20.44
C GLU A 76 3.19 -1.16 20.70
N GLY A 77 4.24 -1.74 21.29
CA GLY A 77 4.28 -3.14 21.71
C GLY A 77 4.24 -4.16 20.55
N VAL A 78 4.54 -3.77 19.32
CA VAL A 78 4.77 -4.73 18.21
C VAL A 78 6.24 -5.05 18.07
N HIS A 79 6.52 -6.29 17.71
CA HIS A 79 7.85 -6.84 17.50
C HIS A 79 8.00 -7.34 16.05
N LEU A 80 9.25 -7.46 15.60
CA LEU A 80 9.53 -8.04 14.29
C LEU A 80 8.98 -9.47 14.21
N GLY A 81 8.27 -9.76 13.11
CA GLY A 81 7.61 -11.06 12.91
C GLY A 81 6.15 -11.11 13.39
N ASP A 82 5.67 -10.12 14.15
CA ASP A 82 4.28 -10.10 14.61
C ASP A 82 3.31 -10.06 13.41
N LYS A 83 2.24 -10.85 13.48
CA LYS A 83 1.10 -10.74 12.57
C LYS A 83 0.14 -9.67 13.07
N VAL A 84 -0.17 -8.71 12.20
CA VAL A 84 -0.93 -7.51 12.59
C VAL A 84 -1.93 -7.11 11.52
N GLY A 85 -3.03 -6.48 11.95
CA GLY A 85 -3.92 -5.70 11.12
C GLY A 85 -3.51 -4.23 11.20
N ILE A 86 -3.39 -3.58 10.04
CA ILE A 86 -3.06 -2.17 9.92
C ILE A 86 -4.17 -1.37 9.26
N LEU A 87 -4.20 -0.08 9.59
CA LEU A 87 -4.97 0.95 8.89
C LEU A 87 -3.99 1.97 8.28
N ILE A 88 -4.13 2.25 6.99
CA ILE A 88 -3.42 3.36 6.35
C ILE A 88 -3.92 4.67 6.96
N THR A 89 -3.01 5.41 7.61
CA THR A 89 -3.28 6.70 8.25
C THR A 89 -2.92 7.88 7.35
N HIS A 90 -2.02 7.67 6.39
CA HIS A 90 -1.67 8.65 5.37
C HIS A 90 -1.43 7.96 4.04
N ARG A 91 -2.14 8.42 3.00
CA ARG A 91 -1.92 7.98 1.62
C ARG A 91 -0.96 8.93 0.91
N GLY A 92 0.16 8.38 0.47
CA GLY A 92 1.12 9.07 -0.37
C GLY A 92 0.85 8.86 -1.86
N SER A 93 1.60 9.59 -2.69
CA SER A 93 1.54 9.49 -4.16
C SER A 93 2.30 8.28 -4.71
N ARG A 94 3.12 7.65 -3.87
CA ARG A 94 3.86 6.41 -4.12
C ARG A 94 3.57 5.41 -3.02
N HIS A 95 3.69 4.12 -3.32
CA HIS A 95 3.45 3.06 -2.32
C HIS A 95 4.34 3.19 -1.08
N SER A 96 5.60 3.60 -1.25
CA SER A 96 6.56 3.82 -0.15
C SER A 96 6.28 5.07 0.69
N GLU A 97 5.43 5.98 0.22
CA GLU A 97 5.04 7.19 0.93
C GLU A 97 3.86 6.96 1.88
N HIS A 98 3.18 5.81 1.78
CA HIS A 98 2.10 5.45 2.69
C HIS A 98 2.59 5.34 4.13
N ARG A 99 1.74 5.73 5.07
CA ARG A 99 1.93 5.49 6.51
C ARG A 99 0.75 4.73 7.06
N ALA A 100 1.03 3.88 8.03
CA ALA A 100 0.01 3.07 8.67
C ALA A 100 0.18 3.06 10.19
N ALA A 101 -0.88 2.64 10.87
CA ALA A 101 -0.88 2.31 12.28
C ALA A 101 -1.40 0.88 12.45
N VAL A 102 -0.85 0.17 13.43
CA VAL A 102 -1.36 -1.13 13.85
C VAL A 102 -2.68 -0.91 14.59
N VAL A 103 -3.73 -1.62 14.19
CA VAL A 103 -5.06 -1.56 14.80
C VAL A 103 -5.48 -2.91 15.39
N GLU A 104 -4.84 -4.01 14.99
CA GLU A 104 -5.10 -5.37 15.49
C GLU A 104 -3.79 -6.16 15.58
N LYS A 105 -3.67 -7.06 16.57
CA LYS A 105 -2.59 -8.05 16.67
C LYS A 105 -3.19 -9.45 16.59
N PHE A 106 -2.58 -10.31 15.79
CA PHE A 106 -3.04 -11.69 15.60
C PHE A 106 -2.08 -12.64 16.31
N GLY A 107 -2.57 -13.32 17.34
CA GLY A 107 -1.77 -14.18 18.20
C GLY A 107 -1.11 -13.42 19.35
N SER A 108 -1.16 -14.00 20.54
CA SER A 108 -0.59 -13.50 21.80
C SER A 108 0.18 -14.61 22.48
#